data_AF-A0A916MMZ9-F1
#
_entry.id   AF-A0A916MMZ9-F1
#
_cell.length_a   1.000
_cell.length_b   1.000
_cell.length_c   1.000
_cell.angle_alpha   90.00
_cell.angle_beta   90.00
_cell.angle_gamma   90.00
#
_symmetry.space_group_name_H-M   'P 1'
#
loop_
_entity.id
_entity.type
_entity.pdbx_description
1 polymer ?
#
loop_
_entity_poly.entity_id
_entity_poly.type
_entity_poly.pdbx_seq_one_letter_code
_entity_poly.pdbx_strand_id
1 'polypeptide(L)'
;MRYFGIAVASGMLAVAVNAQSFATGFEPPENTVGPLIGQHGWTEAPGEPGACTIQTQVRRAGMQAAKFPAAPLSSDCWWTLPFTPEIALSPGDTRVEWDYRVNDSALWSQGWGIEVKSGGGARFMNVFMYGVNMYYYVRPWPASPLPTGITFTLNAWHHFDLVLHGATRTISLYVDGQIGADHVPMLAGATGGVGSFSTYVMIPGDDAAYLDNLTITAPGCDPDVNCDGAVNGFDIEAMEQAVNGDQSGFCPPDADFNGDGAINGFDVEAVEQSVNGAPCP
;
A
#
# COMPACT_ATOMS: atom_id res chain seq x y z
N MET A 1 29.17 -59.89 -1.61
CA MET A 1 29.38 -58.43 -1.66
C MET A 1 28.02 -57.76 -1.77
N ARG A 2 27.57 -57.06 -0.73
CA ARG A 2 26.33 -56.28 -0.74
C ARG A 2 26.72 -54.80 -0.73
N TYR A 3 26.34 -54.06 -1.77
CA TYR A 3 26.56 -52.62 -1.85
C TYR A 3 25.47 -51.92 -1.01
N PHE A 4 25.90 -51.16 0.00
CA PHE A 4 25.06 -50.19 0.70
C PHE A 4 25.11 -48.88 -0.09
N GLY A 5 23.98 -48.51 -0.70
CA GLY A 5 23.80 -47.19 -1.29
C GLY A 5 23.40 -46.19 -0.19
N ILE A 6 24.27 -45.23 0.08
CA ILE A 6 23.95 -44.08 0.94
C ILE A 6 23.18 -43.09 0.07
N ALA A 7 21.88 -42.93 0.34
CA ALA A 7 21.08 -41.86 -0.24
C ALA A 7 21.42 -40.56 0.49
N VAL A 8 22.03 -39.61 -0.22
CA VAL A 8 22.24 -38.26 0.26
C VAL A 8 20.97 -37.48 -0.05
N ALA A 9 20.16 -37.20 0.98
CA ALA A 9 19.02 -36.30 0.85
C ALA A 9 19.56 -34.87 0.72
N SER A 10 19.50 -34.32 -0.49
CA SER A 10 19.72 -32.90 -0.73
C SER A 10 18.53 -32.13 -0.17
N GLY A 11 18.68 -31.60 1.05
CA GLY A 11 17.72 -30.64 1.60
C GLY A 11 17.76 -29.35 0.79
N MET A 12 16.69 -29.05 0.07
CA MET A 12 16.49 -27.72 -0.48
C MET A 12 16.18 -26.78 0.69
N LEU A 13 17.00 -25.75 0.86
CA LEU A 13 16.71 -24.65 1.78
C LEU A 13 15.59 -23.82 1.14
N ALA A 14 14.40 -23.84 1.73
CA ALA A 14 13.34 -22.92 1.38
C ALA A 14 13.81 -21.50 1.75
N VAL A 15 13.81 -20.60 0.77
CA VAL A 15 14.05 -19.17 1.01
C VAL A 15 12.71 -18.56 1.40
N ALA A 16 12.62 -18.09 2.64
CA ALA A 16 11.50 -17.31 3.14
C ALA A 16 11.19 -16.14 2.18
N VAL A 17 10.02 -16.15 1.55
CA VAL A 17 9.47 -14.97 0.87
C VAL A 17 8.85 -14.13 1.98
N ASN A 18 9.48 -13.03 2.36
CA ASN A 18 8.83 -12.09 3.27
C ASN A 18 7.72 -11.38 2.50
N ALA A 19 6.50 -11.37 3.06
CA ALA A 19 5.41 -10.53 2.57
C ALA A 19 5.96 -9.13 2.28
N GLN A 20 5.84 -8.69 1.02
CA GLN A 20 6.46 -7.45 0.60
C GLN A 20 5.78 -6.30 1.33
N SER A 21 6.51 -5.67 2.23
CA SER A 21 6.07 -4.47 2.93
C SER A 21 7.05 -3.35 2.66
N PHE A 22 6.52 -2.15 2.58
CA PHE A 22 7.30 -0.92 2.56
C PHE A 22 6.86 -0.05 3.71
N ALA A 23 7.81 0.55 4.43
CA ALA A 23 7.50 1.52 5.46
C ALA A 23 8.56 2.62 5.49
N THR A 24 8.14 3.87 5.66
CA THR A 24 9.01 4.99 5.95
C THR A 24 8.30 6.02 6.82
N GLY A 25 8.88 6.32 7.98
CA GLY A 25 8.60 7.54 8.75
C GLY A 25 9.58 8.66 8.38
N PHE A 26 10.30 8.50 7.27
CA PHE A 26 11.42 9.33 6.87
C PHE A 26 12.53 9.45 7.92
N GLU A 27 12.71 8.51 8.86
CA GLU A 27 13.65 8.63 9.98
C GLU A 27 15.10 8.23 9.64
N PRO A 28 16.11 8.65 10.43
CA PRO A 28 17.48 8.14 10.30
C PRO A 28 17.64 6.71 10.86
N PRO A 29 18.62 5.93 10.36
CA PRO A 29 19.64 6.30 9.38
C PRO A 29 19.17 6.25 7.93
N GLU A 30 17.97 5.72 7.67
CA GLU A 30 17.44 5.51 6.33
C GLU A 30 17.38 6.84 5.56
N ASN A 31 16.96 7.90 6.23
CA ASN A 31 16.76 9.21 5.64
C ASN A 31 17.58 10.29 6.34
N THR A 32 18.02 11.28 5.56
CA THR A 32 18.75 12.45 6.05
C THR A 32 18.08 13.74 5.61
N VAL A 33 18.09 14.76 6.48
CA VAL A 33 17.60 16.10 6.18
C VAL A 33 18.29 16.64 4.92
N GLY A 34 17.50 17.15 3.97
CA GLY A 34 17.99 17.60 2.67
C GLY A 34 17.07 17.20 1.53
N PRO A 35 17.55 17.19 0.27
CA PRO A 35 16.74 16.78 -0.89
C PRO A 35 16.18 15.36 -0.71
N LEU A 36 14.87 15.19 -0.94
CA LEU A 36 14.24 13.87 -0.91
C LEU A 36 14.60 13.05 -2.16
N ILE A 37 14.70 13.69 -3.32
CA ILE A 37 15.08 13.04 -4.58
C ILE A 37 16.47 12.42 -4.44
N GLY A 38 16.56 11.14 -4.82
CA GLY A 38 17.77 10.33 -4.66
C GLY A 38 17.84 9.55 -3.34
N GLN A 39 16.94 9.81 -2.39
CA GLN A 39 16.75 8.96 -1.20
C GLN A 39 15.62 7.96 -1.48
N HIS A 40 15.83 6.68 -1.17
CA HIS A 40 14.81 5.60 -1.28
C HIS A 40 14.09 5.49 -2.63
N GLY A 41 14.73 5.92 -3.72
CA GLY A 41 14.14 5.80 -5.05
C GLY A 41 13.08 6.86 -5.39
N TRP A 42 12.88 7.88 -4.56
CA TRP A 42 11.98 8.99 -4.91
C TRP A 42 12.44 9.69 -6.20
N THR A 43 11.49 9.92 -7.09
CA THR A 43 11.66 10.58 -8.39
C THR A 43 10.69 11.76 -8.51
N GLU A 44 10.88 12.62 -9.51
CA GLU A 44 10.12 13.85 -9.72
C GLU A 44 9.78 14.03 -11.20
N ALA A 45 8.56 14.48 -11.51
CA ALA A 45 8.11 14.78 -12.87
C ALA A 45 6.98 15.81 -12.89
N PRO A 46 6.95 16.78 -13.83
CA PRO A 46 8.01 17.12 -14.78
C PRO A 46 9.17 17.81 -14.05
N GLY A 47 10.41 17.47 -14.42
CA GLY A 47 11.62 17.71 -13.62
C GLY A 47 11.95 19.16 -13.29
N GLU A 48 11.37 19.68 -12.23
CA GLU A 48 11.79 20.90 -11.51
C GLU A 48 12.72 20.49 -10.35
N PRO A 49 14.05 20.41 -10.56
CA PRO A 49 14.91 19.63 -9.68
C PRO A 49 14.93 20.14 -8.23
N GLY A 50 14.57 19.26 -7.30
CA GLY A 50 14.98 19.38 -5.89
C GLY A 50 14.09 20.28 -5.02
N ALA A 51 12.82 20.42 -5.38
CA ALA A 51 11.87 21.16 -4.56
C ALA A 51 11.51 20.40 -3.27
N CYS A 52 11.36 19.07 -3.32
CA CYS A 52 10.99 18.28 -2.15
C CYS A 52 12.19 17.96 -1.24
N THR A 53 11.96 18.04 0.07
CA THR A 53 13.02 17.91 1.09
C THR A 53 12.53 17.10 2.29
N ILE A 54 13.46 16.41 2.95
CA ILE A 54 13.27 15.88 4.30
C ILE A 54 13.64 16.98 5.28
N GLN A 55 12.77 17.25 6.27
CA GLN A 55 12.93 18.36 7.21
C GLN A 55 12.39 18.01 8.60
N THR A 56 12.77 18.80 9.61
CA THR A 56 12.51 18.50 11.03
C THR A 56 11.47 19.40 11.70
N GLN A 57 10.94 20.42 11.03
CA GLN A 57 10.06 21.43 11.61
C GLN A 57 8.59 20.99 11.68
N VAL A 58 8.06 20.42 10.60
CA VAL A 58 6.67 19.99 10.48
C VAL A 58 6.63 18.48 10.29
N ARG A 59 6.28 17.74 11.33
CA ARG A 59 6.27 16.27 11.32
C ARG A 59 5.07 15.73 12.09
N ARG A 60 4.65 14.52 11.79
CA ARG A 60 3.58 13.83 12.52
C ARG A 60 4.15 13.08 13.70
N ALA A 61 5.21 12.30 13.45
CA ALA A 61 5.90 11.51 14.45
C ALA A 61 7.43 11.74 14.33
N GLY A 62 8.20 11.06 15.19
CA GLY A 62 9.66 10.99 15.06
C GLY A 62 10.39 12.34 15.05
N MET A 63 11.45 12.43 14.24
CA MET A 63 12.35 13.57 14.11
C MET A 63 12.17 14.33 12.80
N GLN A 64 11.67 13.71 11.73
CA GLN A 64 11.61 14.35 10.43
C GLN A 64 10.46 13.84 9.55
N ALA A 65 10.11 14.59 8.52
CA ALA A 65 9.08 14.23 7.55
C ALA A 65 9.42 14.81 6.18
N ALA A 66 8.81 14.28 5.12
CA ALA A 66 8.96 14.82 3.77
C ALA A 66 8.08 16.06 3.57
N LYS A 67 8.65 17.11 2.97
CA LYS A 67 8.00 18.35 2.55
C LYS A 67 8.01 18.44 1.02
N PHE A 68 6.86 18.75 0.45
CA PHE A 68 6.63 18.97 -0.97
C PHE A 68 6.13 20.41 -1.14
N PRO A 69 6.94 21.32 -1.67
CA PRO A 69 6.50 22.70 -1.85
C PRO A 69 5.78 22.89 -3.19
N ALA A 70 4.79 23.79 -3.24
CA ALA A 70 4.24 24.26 -4.49
C ALA A 70 5.13 25.32 -5.15
N ALA A 71 5.77 26.20 -4.38
CA ALA A 71 6.69 27.19 -4.93
C ALA A 71 8.14 26.66 -4.98
N PRO A 72 8.92 26.97 -6.03
CA PRO A 72 8.62 27.88 -7.14
C PRO A 72 8.07 27.17 -8.40
N LEU A 73 7.34 26.07 -8.26
CA LEU A 73 6.89 25.29 -9.41
C LEU A 73 6.04 26.13 -10.36
N SER A 74 6.23 25.90 -11.65
CA SER A 74 5.53 26.62 -12.73
C SER A 74 4.39 25.82 -13.35
N SER A 75 4.26 24.54 -13.00
CA SER A 75 3.28 23.60 -13.52
C SER A 75 3.02 22.47 -12.51
N ASP A 76 2.01 21.65 -12.79
CA ASP A 76 1.70 20.46 -12.00
C ASP A 76 2.94 19.59 -11.83
N CYS A 77 3.14 19.02 -10.64
CA CYS A 77 4.31 18.22 -10.32
C CYS A 77 3.93 16.98 -9.50
N TRP A 78 4.59 15.87 -9.79
CA TRP A 78 4.48 14.57 -9.13
C TRP A 78 5.83 14.18 -8.55
N TRP A 79 5.82 13.79 -7.29
CA TRP A 79 6.93 13.10 -6.64
C TRP A 79 6.52 11.66 -6.42
N THR A 80 7.26 10.75 -7.03
CA THR A 80 6.87 9.35 -7.17
C THR A 80 7.91 8.44 -6.54
N LEU A 81 7.43 7.55 -5.68
CA LEU A 81 8.15 6.41 -5.15
C LEU A 81 7.74 5.15 -5.95
N PRO A 82 8.59 4.63 -6.83
CA PRO A 82 8.32 3.39 -7.56
C PRO A 82 8.65 2.16 -6.71
N PHE A 83 7.92 1.07 -6.94
CA PHE A 83 8.18 -0.24 -6.36
C PHE A 83 8.56 -1.23 -7.46
N THR A 84 9.72 -1.89 -7.32
CA THR A 84 10.17 -2.93 -8.24
C THR A 84 10.94 -4.00 -7.45
N PRO A 85 10.40 -5.22 -7.30
CA PRO A 85 9.09 -5.68 -7.79
C PRO A 85 7.90 -4.90 -7.18
N GLU A 86 6.73 -4.99 -7.81
CA GLU A 86 5.48 -4.42 -7.30
C GLU A 86 5.08 -5.08 -5.98
N ILE A 87 4.51 -4.31 -5.05
CA ILE A 87 4.01 -4.85 -3.78
C ILE A 87 2.71 -5.62 -4.06
N ALA A 88 2.73 -6.92 -3.81
CA ALA A 88 1.69 -7.84 -4.29
C ALA A 88 0.27 -7.46 -3.83
N LEU A 89 -0.68 -7.67 -4.75
CA LEU A 89 -2.11 -7.77 -4.52
C LEU A 89 -2.48 -9.25 -4.64
N SER A 90 -2.07 -10.05 -3.65
CA SER A 90 -2.58 -11.43 -3.50
C SER A 90 -4.00 -11.37 -2.90
N PRO A 91 -4.80 -12.45 -2.85
CA PRO A 91 -6.26 -12.31 -2.77
C PRO A 91 -6.80 -11.61 -1.52
N GLY A 92 -5.97 -11.41 -0.49
CA GLY A 92 -6.29 -10.56 0.64
C GLY A 92 -6.23 -9.05 0.37
N ASP A 93 -6.27 -8.30 1.47
CA ASP A 93 -6.29 -6.85 1.46
C ASP A 93 -4.86 -6.28 1.46
N THR A 94 -4.52 -5.49 0.44
CA THR A 94 -3.33 -4.63 0.49
C THR A 94 -3.72 -3.32 1.13
N ARG A 95 -3.02 -2.91 2.18
CA ARG A 95 -3.25 -1.62 2.86
C ARG A 95 -2.15 -0.63 2.50
N VAL A 96 -2.55 0.58 2.10
CA VAL A 96 -1.66 1.72 1.87
C VAL A 96 -2.07 2.80 2.85
N GLU A 97 -1.24 3.04 3.85
CA GLU A 97 -1.50 3.95 4.96
C GLU A 97 -0.49 5.09 4.95
N TRP A 98 -0.93 6.32 5.22
CA TRP A 98 -0.02 7.47 5.34
C TRP A 98 -0.61 8.59 6.18
N ASP A 99 0.25 9.42 6.76
CA ASP A 99 -0.15 10.69 7.37
C ASP A 99 0.14 11.83 6.39
N TYR A 100 -0.85 12.71 6.19
CA TYR A 100 -0.75 13.83 5.27
C TYR A 100 -1.18 15.15 5.89
N ARG A 101 -0.49 16.22 5.54
CA ARG A 101 -0.82 17.58 5.95
C ARG A 101 -0.60 18.53 4.77
N VAL A 102 -1.55 19.43 4.54
CA VAL A 102 -1.38 20.56 3.62
C VAL A 102 -1.44 21.85 4.44
N ASN A 103 -0.46 22.73 4.23
CA ASN A 103 -0.47 24.04 4.87
C ASN A 103 -1.38 25.01 4.12
N ASP A 104 -1.96 25.95 4.86
CA ASP A 104 -2.63 27.11 4.28
C ASP A 104 -1.60 28.12 3.74
N SER A 105 -2.00 28.93 2.76
CA SER A 105 -1.15 29.93 2.13
C SER A 105 -1.94 31.13 1.58
N ALA A 106 -1.26 32.12 1.02
CA ALA A 106 -1.92 33.28 0.41
C ALA A 106 -2.30 33.01 -1.05
N LEU A 107 -1.53 32.18 -1.76
CA LEU A 107 -1.76 31.73 -3.11
C LEU A 107 -1.92 30.21 -3.07
N TRP A 108 -3.16 29.74 -3.11
CA TRP A 108 -3.44 28.32 -2.95
C TRP A 108 -3.11 27.57 -4.23
N SER A 109 -2.51 26.40 -4.08
CA SER A 109 -2.50 25.44 -5.17
C SER A 109 -3.94 25.05 -5.52
N GLN A 110 -4.22 24.76 -6.78
CA GLN A 110 -5.56 24.28 -7.16
C GLN A 110 -5.89 22.96 -6.46
N GLY A 111 -4.90 22.10 -6.27
CA GLY A 111 -5.08 20.93 -5.44
C GLY A 111 -3.80 20.20 -5.11
N TRP A 112 -3.88 19.42 -4.04
CA TRP A 112 -2.86 18.47 -3.61
C TRP A 112 -3.47 17.07 -3.61
N GLY A 113 -2.68 16.05 -3.92
CA GLY A 113 -3.22 14.69 -3.90
C GLY A 113 -2.17 13.60 -3.79
N ILE A 114 -2.68 12.38 -3.68
CA ILE A 114 -1.94 11.13 -3.65
C ILE A 114 -2.45 10.25 -4.78
N GLU A 115 -1.53 9.57 -5.47
CA GLU A 115 -1.83 8.53 -6.46
C GLU A 115 -1.21 7.21 -6.03
N VAL A 116 -2.02 6.16 -6.03
CA VAL A 116 -1.55 4.77 -5.91
C VAL A 116 -1.82 4.08 -7.23
N LYS A 117 -0.77 3.55 -7.86
CA LYS A 117 -0.85 2.91 -9.18
C LYS A 117 -0.37 1.47 -9.12
N SER A 118 -0.97 0.64 -9.96
CA SER A 118 -0.43 -0.66 -10.36
C SER A 118 0.93 -0.50 -11.05
N GLY A 119 1.75 -1.54 -11.12
CA GLY A 119 2.99 -1.42 -11.91
C GLY A 119 2.79 -1.42 -13.43
N GLY A 120 1.58 -1.77 -13.91
CA GLY A 120 1.11 -1.43 -15.25
C GLY A 120 0.82 0.07 -15.46
N GLY A 121 0.92 0.89 -14.41
CA GLY A 121 0.73 2.34 -14.44
C GLY A 121 -0.74 2.80 -14.33
N ALA A 122 -1.70 1.87 -14.31
CA ALA A 122 -3.10 2.21 -14.07
C ALA A 122 -3.32 2.54 -12.59
N ARG A 123 -4.12 3.56 -12.32
CA ARG A 123 -4.45 4.00 -10.95
C ARG A 123 -5.33 2.96 -10.27
N PHE A 124 -4.96 2.57 -9.05
CA PHE A 124 -5.94 2.02 -8.11
C PHE A 124 -6.86 3.15 -7.67
N MET A 125 -6.28 4.18 -7.04
CA MET A 125 -7.00 5.37 -6.63
C MET A 125 -6.09 6.60 -6.75
N ASN A 126 -6.73 7.73 -7.07
CA ASN A 126 -6.17 9.06 -6.84
C ASN A 126 -7.08 9.76 -5.84
N VAL A 127 -6.51 10.28 -4.76
CA VAL A 127 -7.22 11.04 -3.72
C VAL A 127 -6.69 12.46 -3.78
N PHE A 128 -7.56 13.45 -3.90
CA PHE A 128 -7.11 14.84 -4.01
C PHE A 128 -8.01 15.82 -3.29
N MET A 129 -7.39 16.89 -2.82
CA MET A 129 -8.00 18.00 -2.14
C MET A 129 -8.10 19.17 -3.11
N TYR A 130 -9.29 19.75 -3.21
CA TYR A 130 -9.53 21.01 -3.90
C TYR A 130 -10.07 22.01 -2.89
N GLY A 131 -9.18 22.88 -2.39
CA GLY A 131 -9.42 23.63 -1.17
C GLY A 131 -9.61 22.68 0.03
N VAL A 132 -10.73 22.81 0.74
CA VAL A 132 -11.07 21.95 1.89
C VAL A 132 -11.90 20.70 1.51
N ASN A 133 -12.30 20.57 0.25
CA ASN A 133 -13.10 19.43 -0.19
C ASN A 133 -12.20 18.30 -0.67
N MET A 134 -12.50 17.07 -0.24
CA MET A 134 -11.82 15.87 -0.71
C MET A 134 -12.61 15.09 -1.74
N TYR A 135 -11.88 14.62 -2.74
CA TYR A 135 -12.39 13.86 -3.87
C TYR A 135 -11.50 12.65 -4.14
N TYR A 136 -12.03 11.70 -4.89
CA TYR A 136 -11.25 10.59 -5.41
C TYR A 136 -11.59 10.25 -6.86
N TYR A 137 -10.65 9.55 -7.50
CA TYR A 137 -10.76 9.00 -8.84
C TYR A 137 -10.43 7.51 -8.85
N VAL A 138 -11.37 6.73 -9.38
CA VAL A 138 -11.21 5.30 -9.75
C VAL A 138 -11.67 5.06 -11.20
N ARG A 139 -11.55 6.09 -12.05
CA ARG A 139 -12.09 6.09 -13.43
C ARG A 139 -11.04 6.61 -14.41
N PRO A 140 -11.09 6.21 -15.70
CA PRO A 140 -10.20 6.74 -16.71
C PRO A 140 -10.44 8.25 -16.88
N TRP A 141 -9.37 9.00 -17.17
CA TRP A 141 -9.51 10.40 -17.54
C TRP A 141 -10.06 10.52 -18.98
N PRO A 142 -10.94 11.49 -19.29
CA PRO A 142 -11.56 12.46 -18.39
C PRO A 142 -12.82 11.90 -17.74
N ALA A 143 -12.83 11.80 -16.41
CA ALA A 143 -14.03 11.55 -15.63
C ALA A 143 -14.21 12.70 -14.63
N SER A 144 -15.43 12.92 -14.16
CA SER A 144 -15.65 13.79 -13.00
C SER A 144 -15.15 13.09 -11.74
N PRO A 145 -14.53 13.84 -10.81
CA PRO A 145 -14.13 13.28 -9.52
C PRO A 145 -15.37 12.91 -8.72
N LEU A 146 -15.24 11.92 -7.84
CA LEU A 146 -16.29 11.53 -6.90
C LEU A 146 -16.02 12.20 -5.55
N PRO A 147 -17.02 12.83 -4.93
CA PRO A 147 -16.84 13.42 -3.60
C PRO A 147 -16.68 12.31 -2.56
N THR A 148 -15.80 12.52 -1.59
CA THR A 148 -15.69 11.64 -0.41
C THR A 148 -16.75 11.96 0.65
N GLY A 149 -17.28 13.19 0.64
CA GLY A 149 -18.12 13.72 1.72
C GLY A 149 -17.31 14.20 2.94
N ILE A 150 -15.98 14.05 2.93
CA ILE A 150 -15.08 14.45 4.01
C ILE A 150 -14.53 15.85 3.73
N THR A 151 -14.45 16.67 4.77
CA THR A 151 -13.78 17.98 4.73
C THR A 151 -12.37 17.84 5.30
N PHE A 152 -11.37 18.25 4.51
CA PHE A 152 -9.97 18.27 4.91
C PHE A 152 -9.64 19.56 5.65
N THR A 153 -8.99 19.46 6.81
CA THR A 153 -8.62 20.63 7.61
C THR A 153 -7.17 21.00 7.33
N LEU A 154 -6.95 22.17 6.72
CA LEU A 154 -5.59 22.67 6.48
C LEU A 154 -4.84 22.90 7.79
N ASN A 155 -3.51 22.79 7.72
CA ASN A 155 -2.59 22.87 8.86
C ASN A 155 -2.80 21.79 9.95
N ALA A 156 -3.56 20.73 9.65
CA ALA A 156 -3.69 19.55 10.49
C ALA A 156 -3.11 18.32 9.80
N TRP A 157 -2.66 17.35 10.60
CA TRP A 157 -2.30 16.02 10.12
C TRP A 157 -3.56 15.16 10.08
N HIS A 158 -3.73 14.46 8.96
CA HIS A 158 -4.81 13.51 8.73
C HIS A 158 -4.20 12.15 8.40
N HIS A 159 -4.78 11.10 8.96
CA HIS A 159 -4.38 9.73 8.67
C HIS A 159 -5.27 9.14 7.58
N PHE A 160 -4.65 8.58 6.55
CA PHE A 160 -5.32 7.94 5.42
C PHE A 160 -5.05 6.44 5.45
N ASP A 161 -6.08 5.66 5.21
CA ASP A 161 -6.02 4.20 5.06
C ASP A 161 -6.77 3.81 3.78
N LEU A 162 -6.01 3.35 2.78
CA LEU A 162 -6.53 2.86 1.51
C LEU A 162 -6.41 1.34 1.50
N VAL A 163 -7.55 0.66 1.44
CA VAL A 163 -7.63 -0.80 1.38
C VAL A 163 -7.94 -1.22 -0.05
N LEU A 164 -7.04 -1.99 -0.64
CA LEU A 164 -7.21 -2.61 -1.95
C LEU A 164 -7.62 -4.07 -1.74
N HIS A 165 -8.90 -4.35 -1.96
CA HIS A 165 -9.48 -5.68 -1.78
C HIS A 165 -9.17 -6.56 -3.00
N GLY A 166 -8.16 -7.41 -2.90
CA GLY A 166 -7.67 -8.25 -3.99
C GLY A 166 -8.77 -9.14 -4.58
N ALA A 167 -9.44 -9.92 -3.73
CA ALA A 167 -10.49 -10.88 -4.12
C ALA A 167 -11.69 -10.23 -4.82
N THR A 168 -12.25 -9.16 -4.25
CA THR A 168 -13.45 -8.50 -4.78
C THR A 168 -13.15 -7.47 -5.85
N ARG A 169 -11.87 -7.12 -6.06
CA ARG A 169 -11.43 -6.07 -6.99
C ARG A 169 -12.08 -4.72 -6.67
N THR A 170 -12.20 -4.40 -5.38
CA THR A 170 -12.78 -3.14 -4.89
C THR A 170 -11.78 -2.37 -4.02
N ILE A 171 -12.05 -1.09 -3.79
CA ILE A 171 -11.21 -0.20 -2.99
C ILE A 171 -12.06 0.46 -1.91
N SER A 172 -11.52 0.56 -0.71
CA SER A 172 -12.09 1.36 0.38
C SER A 172 -11.08 2.43 0.80
N LEU A 173 -11.57 3.62 1.14
CA LEU A 173 -10.76 4.76 1.60
C LEU A 173 -11.31 5.25 2.93
N TYR A 174 -10.44 5.35 3.92
CA TYR A 174 -10.72 5.95 5.22
C TYR A 174 -9.83 7.16 5.45
N VAL A 175 -10.38 8.19 6.10
CA VAL A 175 -9.66 9.41 6.51
C VAL A 175 -10.02 9.70 7.95
N ASP A 176 -9.04 9.67 8.84
CA ASP A 176 -9.23 9.74 10.29
C ASP A 176 -10.30 8.74 10.80
N GLY A 177 -10.33 7.55 10.21
CA GLY A 177 -11.30 6.50 10.51
C GLY A 177 -12.71 6.70 9.92
N GLN A 178 -12.97 7.81 9.20
CA GLN A 178 -14.23 8.04 8.49
C GLN A 178 -14.16 7.46 7.07
N ILE A 179 -15.23 6.80 6.63
CA ILE A 179 -15.34 6.26 5.28
C ILE A 179 -15.48 7.39 4.26
N GLY A 180 -14.51 7.51 3.34
CA GLY A 180 -14.55 8.41 2.20
C GLY A 180 -14.94 7.70 0.89
N ALA A 181 -14.67 6.41 0.77
CA ALA A 181 -15.16 5.54 -0.30
C ALA A 181 -15.27 4.11 0.25
N ASP A 182 -16.30 3.38 -0.16
CA ASP A 182 -16.57 2.03 0.35
C ASP A 182 -16.76 1.07 -0.83
N HIS A 183 -15.91 0.05 -0.91
CA HIS A 183 -15.95 -1.00 -1.91
C HIS A 183 -16.18 -0.50 -3.36
N VAL A 184 -15.52 0.60 -3.74
CA VAL A 184 -15.64 1.12 -5.11
C VAL A 184 -14.87 0.23 -6.09
N PRO A 185 -15.41 -0.11 -7.27
CA PRO A 185 -14.72 -1.00 -8.21
C PRO A 185 -13.36 -0.45 -8.66
N MET A 186 -12.34 -1.31 -8.67
CA MET A 186 -11.03 -0.99 -9.27
C MET A 186 -11.16 -0.79 -10.79
N LEU A 187 -10.25 0.02 -11.35
CA LEU A 187 -10.10 0.10 -12.80
C LEU A 187 -9.70 -1.26 -13.39
N ALA A 188 -10.29 -1.63 -14.53
CA ALA A 188 -9.97 -2.89 -15.21
C ALA A 188 -8.47 -3.05 -15.53
N GLY A 189 -7.77 -1.94 -15.81
CA GLY A 189 -6.32 -1.94 -16.07
C GLY A 189 -5.44 -1.92 -14.81
N ALA A 190 -6.01 -1.70 -13.63
CA ALA A 190 -5.27 -1.75 -12.36
C ALA A 190 -5.15 -3.22 -11.92
N THR A 191 -4.23 -3.94 -12.55
CA THR A 191 -3.91 -5.35 -12.30
C THR A 191 -2.51 -5.47 -11.74
N GLY A 192 -2.19 -6.58 -11.07
CA GLY A 192 -0.90 -6.74 -10.40
C GLY A 192 -0.89 -6.00 -9.06
N GLY A 193 0.30 -5.74 -8.53
CA GLY A 193 0.53 -5.14 -7.22
C GLY A 193 0.59 -3.61 -7.26
N VAL A 194 0.83 -2.98 -6.10
CA VAL A 194 1.15 -1.56 -6.01
C VAL A 194 2.55 -1.33 -6.59
N GLY A 195 2.61 -0.66 -7.74
CA GLY A 195 3.85 -0.35 -8.45
C GLY A 195 4.37 1.05 -8.21
N SER A 196 3.53 1.98 -7.73
CA SER A 196 4.03 3.27 -7.24
C SER A 196 3.06 3.98 -6.30
N PHE A 197 3.64 4.81 -5.45
CA PHE A 197 2.97 5.82 -4.64
C PHE A 197 3.47 7.19 -5.08
N SER A 198 2.57 8.15 -5.33
CA SER A 198 2.95 9.51 -5.71
C SER A 198 2.21 10.52 -4.87
N THR A 199 2.88 11.61 -4.49
CA THR A 199 2.21 12.86 -4.09
C THR A 199 2.35 13.86 -5.23
N TYR A 200 1.36 14.73 -5.39
CA TYR A 200 1.38 15.72 -6.46
C TYR A 200 0.64 17.00 -6.09
N VAL A 201 0.95 18.05 -6.86
CA VAL A 201 0.30 19.36 -6.81
C VAL A 201 -0.20 19.74 -8.20
N MET A 202 -1.37 20.36 -8.27
CA MET A 202 -1.96 20.94 -9.50
C MET A 202 -2.02 22.45 -9.39
N ILE A 203 -1.65 23.14 -10.46
CA ILE A 203 -1.58 24.61 -10.57
C ILE A 203 -0.96 25.19 -9.29
N PRO A 204 0.36 25.02 -9.11
CA PRO A 204 1.05 25.30 -7.86
C PRO A 204 0.91 26.75 -7.42
N GLY A 205 0.65 26.93 -6.12
CA GLY A 205 0.67 28.19 -5.41
C GLY A 205 1.95 28.37 -4.57
N ASP A 206 1.82 28.94 -3.37
CA ASP A 206 2.89 29.12 -2.38
C ASP A 206 2.72 28.26 -1.11
N ASP A 207 1.81 27.30 -1.14
CA ASP A 207 1.60 26.30 -0.10
C ASP A 207 2.63 25.15 -0.15
N ALA A 208 2.46 24.20 0.77
CA ALA A 208 3.25 22.98 0.82
C ALA A 208 2.44 21.85 1.45
N ALA A 209 2.69 20.63 0.97
CA ALA A 209 2.24 19.41 1.61
C ALA A 209 3.38 18.71 2.35
N TYR A 210 2.99 17.87 3.30
CA TYR A 210 3.89 17.06 4.11
C TYR A 210 3.36 15.63 4.17
N LEU A 211 4.27 14.68 4.06
CA LEU A 211 4.01 13.25 4.13
C LEU A 211 4.85 12.65 5.26
N ASP A 212 4.24 11.77 6.04
CA ASP A 212 4.89 11.04 7.11
C ASP A 212 4.25 9.64 7.25
N ASN A 213 4.93 8.73 7.95
CA ASN A 213 4.45 7.37 8.27
C ASN A 213 3.81 6.59 7.11
N LEU A 214 4.39 6.65 5.91
CA LEU A 214 3.90 5.87 4.77
C LEU A 214 4.20 4.38 5.00
N THR A 215 3.16 3.56 5.02
CA THR A 215 3.25 2.11 5.10
C THR A 215 2.44 1.50 3.96
N ILE A 216 3.02 0.51 3.29
CA ILE A 216 2.31 -0.35 2.35
C ILE A 216 2.51 -1.77 2.83
N THR A 217 1.41 -2.37 3.25
CA THR A 217 1.34 -3.73 3.71
C THR A 217 0.68 -4.51 2.60
N ALA A 218 1.44 -5.33 1.87
CA ALA A 218 0.86 -6.40 1.07
C ALA A 218 -0.10 -7.21 1.95
N PRO A 219 -1.06 -7.93 1.38
CA PRO A 219 -1.78 -8.93 2.13
C PRO A 219 -0.71 -9.84 2.73
N GLY A 220 -0.54 -9.77 4.06
CA GLY A 220 0.02 -10.91 4.74
C GLY A 220 -0.90 -12.06 4.40
N CYS A 221 -0.35 -13.23 4.12
CA CYS A 221 -1.16 -14.40 4.39
C CYS A 221 -1.60 -14.26 5.86
N ASP A 222 -2.90 -14.34 6.13
CA ASP A 222 -3.40 -14.38 7.49
C ASP A 222 -3.58 -15.85 7.83
N PRO A 223 -2.57 -16.50 8.44
CA PRO A 223 -2.66 -17.92 8.72
C PRO A 223 -3.73 -18.24 9.77
N ASP A 224 -4.35 -17.25 10.41
CA ASP A 224 -5.59 -17.40 11.19
C ASP A 224 -6.78 -17.56 10.24
N VAL A 225 -6.78 -18.64 9.46
CA VAL A 225 -7.79 -18.85 8.41
C VAL A 225 -9.17 -19.18 8.98
N ASN A 226 -9.28 -19.43 10.29
CA ASN A 226 -10.55 -19.71 10.96
C ASN A 226 -11.09 -18.54 11.82
N CYS A 227 -10.38 -17.40 11.88
CA CYS A 227 -10.73 -16.21 12.67
C CYS A 227 -10.89 -16.46 14.18
N ASP A 228 -10.25 -17.47 14.75
CA ASP A 228 -10.35 -17.73 16.20
C ASP A 228 -9.42 -16.82 17.03
N GLY A 229 -8.58 -16.03 16.37
CA GLY A 229 -7.64 -15.10 16.96
C GLY A 229 -6.28 -15.72 17.29
N ALA A 230 -6.04 -16.98 16.92
CA ALA A 230 -4.82 -17.70 17.19
C ALA A 230 -4.36 -18.55 16.01
N VAL A 231 -3.18 -18.24 15.47
CA VAL A 231 -2.52 -19.06 14.44
C VAL A 231 -2.02 -20.38 15.02
N ASN A 232 -2.73 -21.49 14.78
CA ASN A 232 -2.48 -22.80 15.37
C ASN A 232 -2.99 -23.99 14.50
N GLY A 233 -3.05 -25.20 15.06
CA GLY A 233 -3.50 -26.39 14.33
C GLY A 233 -4.96 -26.36 13.85
N PHE A 234 -5.81 -25.52 14.46
CA PHE A 234 -7.19 -25.33 14.01
C PHE A 234 -7.28 -24.60 12.67
N ASP A 235 -6.26 -23.82 12.30
CA ASP A 235 -6.15 -23.20 10.97
C ASP A 235 -5.84 -24.23 9.89
N ILE A 236 -4.97 -25.19 10.21
CA ILE A 236 -4.66 -26.31 9.33
C ILE A 236 -5.93 -27.14 9.10
N GLU A 237 -6.68 -27.46 10.15
CA GLU A 237 -7.94 -28.20 10.03
C GLU A 237 -8.99 -27.44 9.20
N ALA A 238 -9.11 -26.12 9.40
CA ALA A 238 -10.00 -25.28 8.60
C ALA A 238 -9.59 -25.25 7.12
N MET A 239 -8.29 -25.21 6.82
CA MET A 239 -7.79 -25.30 5.45
C MET A 239 -8.03 -26.69 4.83
N GLU A 240 -7.82 -27.78 5.58
CA GLU A 240 -8.14 -29.14 5.14
C GLU A 240 -9.64 -29.30 4.83
N GLN A 241 -10.53 -28.68 5.62
CA GLN A 241 -11.96 -28.63 5.34
C GLN A 241 -12.25 -27.87 4.04
N ALA A 242 -11.62 -26.71 3.85
CA ALA A 242 -11.78 -25.90 2.64
C ALA A 242 -11.35 -26.64 1.37
N VAL A 243 -10.24 -27.37 1.40
CA VAL A 243 -9.77 -28.24 0.31
C VAL A 243 -10.75 -29.37 -0.01
N ASN A 244 -11.49 -29.85 0.99
CA ASN A 244 -12.56 -30.84 0.81
C ASN A 244 -13.91 -30.23 0.40
N GLY A 245 -13.96 -28.92 0.16
CA GLY A 245 -15.14 -28.19 -0.29
C GLY A 245 -16.04 -27.67 0.84
N ASP A 246 -15.61 -27.76 2.10
CA ASP A 246 -16.31 -27.20 3.25
C ASP A 246 -15.64 -25.92 3.72
N GLN A 247 -16.23 -24.77 3.39
CA GLN A 247 -15.73 -23.44 3.79
C GLN A 247 -16.50 -22.86 4.99
N SER A 248 -17.31 -23.65 5.69
CA SER A 248 -18.22 -23.14 6.73
C SER A 248 -17.52 -22.59 7.99
N GLY A 249 -16.23 -22.90 8.19
CA GLY A 249 -15.37 -22.38 9.26
C GLY A 249 -14.22 -21.48 8.80
N PHE A 250 -14.21 -21.07 7.52
CA PHE A 250 -13.13 -20.32 6.91
C PHE A 250 -13.42 -18.81 6.91
N CYS A 251 -12.44 -17.97 7.24
CA CYS A 251 -12.66 -16.55 7.53
C CYS A 251 -11.45 -15.64 7.17
N PRO A 252 -10.81 -15.81 6.01
CA PRO A 252 -10.84 -14.72 5.02
C PRO A 252 -11.48 -15.18 3.70
N PRO A 253 -11.78 -14.29 2.73
CA PRO A 253 -12.58 -14.66 1.55
C PRO A 253 -11.87 -15.60 0.55
N ASP A 254 -10.62 -16.01 0.78
CA ASP A 254 -9.89 -16.88 -0.14
C ASP A 254 -9.15 -18.01 0.57
N ALA A 255 -9.52 -19.24 0.25
CA ALA A 255 -8.85 -20.46 0.71
C ALA A 255 -7.67 -20.88 -0.18
N ASP A 256 -7.41 -20.14 -1.26
CA ASP A 256 -6.17 -20.18 -2.04
C ASP A 256 -5.09 -19.36 -1.30
N PHE A 257 -4.66 -19.90 -0.16
CA PHE A 257 -3.74 -19.26 0.77
C PHE A 257 -2.33 -19.07 0.18
N ASN A 258 -1.92 -19.94 -0.76
CA ASN A 258 -0.66 -19.78 -1.48
C ASN A 258 -0.79 -18.93 -2.77
N GLY A 259 -2.02 -18.58 -3.18
CA GLY A 259 -2.32 -17.75 -4.35
C GLY A 259 -2.01 -18.40 -5.70
N ASP A 260 -1.99 -19.73 -5.79
CA ASP A 260 -1.69 -20.47 -7.03
C ASP A 260 -2.90 -20.62 -7.98
N GLY A 261 -4.07 -20.16 -7.54
CA GLY A 261 -5.33 -20.20 -8.27
C GLY A 261 -6.16 -21.46 -8.01
N ALA A 262 -5.74 -22.34 -7.09
CA ALA A 262 -6.44 -23.57 -6.79
C ALA A 262 -6.39 -23.94 -5.30
N ILE A 263 -7.55 -24.05 -4.66
CA ILE A 263 -7.68 -24.54 -3.28
C ILE A 263 -7.33 -26.04 -3.23
N ASN A 264 -6.15 -26.39 -2.73
CA ASN A 264 -5.60 -27.74 -2.73
C ASN A 264 -4.61 -27.99 -1.57
N GLY A 265 -3.94 -29.16 -1.56
CA GLY A 265 -3.02 -29.52 -0.48
C GLY A 265 -1.82 -28.57 -0.29
N PHE A 266 -1.47 -27.78 -1.30
CA PHE A 266 -0.43 -26.75 -1.20
C PHE A 266 -0.87 -25.56 -0.33
N ASP A 267 -2.16 -25.27 -0.22
CA ASP A 267 -2.69 -24.27 0.73
C ASP A 267 -2.60 -24.76 2.16
N VAL A 268 -2.88 -26.05 2.40
CA VAL A 268 -2.70 -26.69 3.72
C VAL A 268 -1.24 -26.62 4.14
N GLU A 269 -0.32 -26.98 3.25
CA GLU A 269 1.13 -26.92 3.52
C GLU A 269 1.58 -25.48 3.83
N ALA A 270 1.04 -24.50 3.11
CA ALA A 270 1.34 -23.09 3.33
C ALA A 270 0.85 -22.56 4.69
N VAL A 271 -0.36 -22.94 5.12
CA VAL A 271 -0.87 -22.65 6.47
C VAL A 271 -0.03 -23.38 7.52
N GLU A 272 0.29 -24.66 7.32
CA GLU A 272 1.13 -25.45 8.23
C GLU A 272 2.52 -24.82 8.41
N GLN A 273 3.14 -24.35 7.33
CA GLN A 273 4.40 -23.63 7.40
C GLN A 273 4.27 -22.36 8.25
N SER A 274 3.20 -21.59 8.04
CA SER A 274 2.93 -20.35 8.78
C SER A 274 2.69 -20.60 10.27
N VAL A 275 1.92 -21.64 10.63
CA VAL A 275 1.71 -22.10 12.01
C VAL A 275 3.02 -22.49 12.69
N ASN A 276 3.97 -23.03 11.93
CA ASN A 276 5.31 -23.38 12.41
C ASN A 276 6.29 -22.19 12.43
N GLY A 277 5.79 -20.96 12.20
CA GLY A 277 6.58 -19.73 12.24
C GLY A 277 7.39 -19.46 10.97
N ALA A 278 7.12 -20.19 9.88
CA ALA A 278 7.59 -19.77 8.57
C ALA A 278 6.82 -18.51 8.13
N PRO A 279 7.44 -17.62 7.34
CA PRO A 279 6.70 -16.54 6.71
C PRO A 279 5.76 -17.07 5.64
N CYS A 280 4.74 -16.28 5.36
CA CYS A 280 3.75 -16.47 4.31
C CYS A 280 4.37 -16.81 2.95
N PRO A 281 3.81 -17.78 2.20
CA PRO A 281 4.18 -18.01 0.81
C PRO A 281 3.80 -16.86 -0.13
#